data_AF-A0A349SG10-F1
#
_entry.id   AF-A0A349SG10-F1
#
_cell.length_a   1.000
_cell.length_b   1.000
_cell.length_c   1.000
_cell.angle_alpha   90.00
_cell.angle_beta   90.00
_cell.angle_gamma   90.00
#
_symmetry.space_group_name_H-M   'P 1'
#
loop_
_entity.id
_entity.type
_entity.pdbx_description
1 polymer ?
#
loop_
_entity_poly.entity_id
_entity_poly.type
_entity_poly.pdbx_seq_one_letter_code
_entity_poly.pdbx_strand_id
1 'polypeptide(L)'
;KIRKARTDPDPLPESAEGLAERPEALNLVSIYAALEDIEIEQVIQEYQGQGFSTFKKALADLAVVRLGPVGSEMKRLTAEPGEIDRILADGADRAAHLSRPIVAEVREIMGFLDPN
;
A
#
# COMPACT_ATOMS: atom_id res chain seq x y z
N LYS A 1 16.22 -5.35 -3.58
CA LYS A 1 15.93 -4.57 -4.82
C LYS A 1 16.33 -3.10 -4.65
N ILE A 2 15.90 -2.43 -3.57
CA ILE A 2 16.17 -1.00 -3.28
C ILE A 2 17.67 -0.63 -3.32
N ARG A 3 18.56 -1.44 -2.73
CA ARG A 3 20.02 -1.21 -2.78
C ARG A 3 20.62 -1.16 -4.21
N LYS A 4 19.95 -1.76 -5.20
CA LYS A 4 20.38 -1.76 -6.61
C LYS A 4 19.62 -0.72 -7.46
N ALA A 5 18.79 0.12 -6.85
CA ALA A 5 18.08 1.17 -7.57
C ALA A 5 19.07 2.12 -8.24
N ARG A 6 18.78 2.55 -9.47
CA ARG A 6 19.58 3.56 -10.18
C ARG A 6 19.48 4.88 -9.43
N THR A 7 20.59 5.58 -9.28
CA THR A 7 20.68 6.95 -8.79
C THR A 7 21.81 7.66 -9.51
N ASP A 8 21.77 8.97 -9.50
CA ASP A 8 22.89 9.82 -9.92
C ASP A 8 24.01 9.80 -8.83
N PRO A 9 25.21 10.35 -9.13
CA PRO A 9 26.35 10.33 -8.20
C PRO A 9 26.30 11.42 -7.13
N ASP A 10 25.42 12.40 -7.27
CA ASP A 10 25.37 13.55 -6.37
C ASP A 10 24.65 13.17 -5.06
N PRO A 11 25.02 13.78 -3.91
CA PRO A 11 24.28 13.59 -2.68
C PRO A 11 22.84 14.10 -2.81
N LEU A 12 21.99 13.76 -1.83
CA LEU A 12 20.64 14.32 -1.77
C LEU A 12 20.71 15.85 -1.65
N PRO A 13 19.86 16.58 -2.40
CA PRO A 13 19.86 18.03 -2.42
C PRO A 13 19.42 18.59 -1.07
N GLU A 14 19.64 19.89 -0.86
CA GLU A 14 19.24 20.60 0.35
C GLU A 14 17.77 21.07 0.31
N SER A 15 17.12 21.00 -0.86
CA SER A 15 15.73 21.41 -1.07
C SER A 15 14.97 20.51 -2.04
N ALA A 16 13.63 20.55 -1.96
CA ALA A 16 12.75 19.74 -2.81
C ALA A 16 12.84 20.13 -4.29
N GLU A 17 13.06 21.41 -4.58
CA GLU A 17 13.28 21.90 -5.95
C GLU A 17 14.51 21.25 -6.59
N GLY A 18 15.52 20.93 -5.79
CA GLY A 18 16.72 20.21 -6.23
C GLY A 18 16.46 18.78 -6.72
N LEU A 19 15.26 18.22 -6.48
CA LEU A 19 14.85 16.91 -6.98
C LEU A 19 14.10 16.98 -8.32
N ALA A 20 13.66 18.16 -8.77
CA ALA A 20 12.80 18.30 -9.94
C ALA A 20 13.39 17.67 -11.22
N GLU A 21 14.69 17.85 -11.42
CA GLU A 21 15.44 17.31 -12.57
C GLU A 21 16.14 15.97 -12.25
N ARG A 22 15.86 15.36 -11.09
CA ARG A 22 16.50 14.12 -10.62
C ARG A 22 15.43 13.04 -10.35
N PRO A 23 14.82 12.45 -11.40
CA PRO A 23 13.67 11.57 -11.24
C PRO A 23 13.98 10.31 -10.44
N GLU A 24 15.18 9.76 -10.52
CA GLU A 24 15.60 8.62 -9.71
C GLU A 24 15.69 8.97 -8.22
N ALA A 25 16.22 10.14 -7.90
CA ALA A 25 16.30 10.65 -6.53
C ALA A 25 14.90 10.93 -5.97
N LEU A 26 14.09 11.67 -6.73
CA LEU A 26 12.72 12.01 -6.39
C LEU A 26 11.89 10.76 -6.11
N ASN A 27 12.02 9.72 -6.95
CA ASN A 27 11.31 8.46 -6.74
C ASN A 27 11.68 7.80 -5.40
N LEU A 28 12.97 7.73 -5.05
CA LEU A 28 13.37 7.12 -3.78
C LEU A 28 12.91 7.95 -2.58
N VAL A 29 13.01 9.27 -2.67
CA VAL A 29 12.55 10.19 -1.62
C VAL A 29 11.03 10.11 -1.44
N SER A 30 10.28 10.07 -2.54
CA SER A 30 8.82 9.95 -2.52
C SER A 30 8.35 8.63 -1.92
N ILE A 31 9.04 7.51 -2.23
CA ILE A 31 8.72 6.21 -1.61
C ILE A 31 9.00 6.25 -0.11
N TYR A 32 10.11 6.88 0.33
CA TYR A 32 10.39 7.04 1.74
C TYR A 32 9.29 7.84 2.44
N ALA A 33 8.97 9.02 1.90
CA ALA A 33 7.93 9.92 2.40
C ALA A 33 6.58 9.19 2.55
N ALA A 34 6.16 8.45 1.52
CA ALA A 34 4.91 7.69 1.52
C ALA A 34 4.91 6.53 2.53
N LEU A 35 6.05 5.87 2.74
CA LEU A 35 6.15 4.78 3.73
C LEU A 35 6.12 5.31 5.15
N GLU A 36 6.73 6.48 5.39
CA GLU A 36 6.84 7.09 6.71
C GLU A 36 5.62 7.95 7.07
N ASP A 37 4.80 8.31 6.07
CA ASP A 37 3.64 9.22 6.15
C ASP A 37 4.05 10.66 6.53
N ILE A 38 5.02 11.19 5.78
CA ILE A 38 5.59 12.53 5.97
C ILE A 38 5.78 13.23 4.62
N GLU A 39 5.99 14.54 4.65
CA GLU A 39 6.27 15.34 3.45
C GLU A 39 7.70 15.14 2.94
N ILE A 40 7.90 15.38 1.64
CA ILE A 40 9.22 15.25 0.98
C ILE A 40 10.26 16.17 1.65
N GLU A 41 9.87 17.37 2.04
CA GLU A 41 10.74 18.35 2.71
C GLU A 41 11.30 17.80 4.02
N GLN A 42 10.53 17.00 4.75
CA GLN A 42 10.98 16.38 6.00
C GLN A 42 12.04 15.30 5.73
N VAL A 43 11.87 14.51 4.67
CA VAL A 43 12.88 13.54 4.23
C VAL A 43 14.17 14.25 3.82
N ILE A 44 14.06 15.37 3.11
CA ILE A 44 15.21 16.17 2.70
C ILE A 44 15.93 16.75 3.92
N GLN A 45 15.21 17.30 4.90
CA GLN A 45 15.83 17.81 6.13
C GLN A 45 16.65 16.74 6.86
N GLU A 46 16.18 15.50 6.88
CA GLU A 46 16.84 14.38 7.56
C GLU A 46 18.04 13.81 6.77
N TYR A 47 17.95 13.79 5.44
CA TYR A 47 18.91 13.08 4.58
C TYR A 47 19.70 13.97 3.61
N GLN A 48 19.49 15.28 3.60
CA GLN A 48 20.26 16.23 2.78
C GLN A 48 21.77 16.07 2.99
N GLY A 49 22.53 16.22 1.91
CA GLY A 49 23.99 16.06 1.92
C GLY A 49 24.47 14.62 2.11
N GLN A 50 23.59 13.65 2.42
CA GLN A 50 23.96 12.24 2.49
C GLN A 50 24.01 11.61 1.09
N GLY A 51 24.92 10.65 0.94
CA GLY A 51 25.00 9.83 -0.28
C GLY A 51 23.91 8.77 -0.37
N PHE A 52 23.52 8.40 -1.59
CA PHE A 52 22.45 7.43 -1.84
C PHE A 52 22.68 6.03 -1.27
N SER A 53 23.92 5.63 -0.98
CA SER A 53 24.18 4.34 -0.33
C SER A 53 23.54 4.28 1.06
N THR A 54 23.72 5.33 1.86
CA THR A 54 23.11 5.47 3.18
C THR A 54 21.61 5.56 3.07
N PHE A 55 21.10 6.43 2.20
CA PHE A 55 19.66 6.61 2.00
C PHE A 55 18.94 5.33 1.55
N LYS A 56 19.50 4.58 0.57
CA LYS A 56 18.93 3.30 0.12
C LYS A 56 18.92 2.23 1.22
N LYS A 57 19.85 2.30 2.17
CA LYS A 57 19.85 1.40 3.33
C LYS A 57 18.69 1.76 4.27
N ALA A 58 18.57 3.04 4.62
CA ALA A 58 17.48 3.54 5.46
C ALA A 58 16.10 3.22 4.84
N LEU A 59 15.91 3.51 3.56
CA LEU A 59 14.68 3.19 2.83
C LEU A 59 14.39 1.67 2.80
N ALA A 60 15.42 0.83 2.67
CA ALA A 60 15.23 -0.61 2.69
C ALA A 60 14.79 -1.12 4.07
N ASP A 61 15.39 -0.60 5.13
CA ASP A 61 15.07 -0.97 6.50
C ASP A 61 13.65 -0.49 6.85
N LEU A 62 13.30 0.75 6.48
CA LEU A 62 11.96 1.30 6.62
C LEU A 62 10.90 0.46 5.90
N ALA A 63 11.15 0.09 4.63
CA ALA A 63 10.21 -0.72 3.86
C ALA A 63 9.96 -2.09 4.52
N VAL A 64 10.97 -2.69 5.15
CA VAL A 64 10.79 -3.95 5.90
C VAL A 64 9.90 -3.73 7.12
N VAL A 65 10.12 -2.66 7.88
CA VAL A 65 9.32 -2.33 9.07
C VAL A 65 7.86 -2.06 8.71
N ARG A 66 7.61 -1.27 7.67
CA ARG A 66 6.24 -0.85 7.27
C ARG A 66 5.48 -1.94 6.53
N LEU A 67 6.12 -2.70 5.64
CA LEU A 67 5.46 -3.72 4.81
C LEU A 67 5.51 -5.14 5.41
N GLY A 68 6.44 -5.39 6.33
CA GLY A 68 6.60 -6.69 7.00
C GLY A 68 5.33 -7.20 7.69
N PRO A 69 4.56 -6.36 8.41
CA PRO A 69 3.29 -6.77 9.03
C PRO A 69 2.27 -7.29 8.02
N VAL A 70 2.11 -6.62 6.87
CA VAL A 70 1.18 -7.06 5.81
C VAL A 70 1.56 -8.44 5.30
N GLY A 71 2.85 -8.67 5.01
CA GLY A 71 3.33 -9.97 4.56
C GLY A 71 3.18 -11.07 5.63
N SER A 72 3.29 -10.71 6.91
CA SER A 72 3.10 -11.64 8.02
C SER A 72 1.65 -12.02 8.19
N GLU A 73 0.74 -11.05 8.06
CA GLU A 73 -0.70 -11.29 8.14
C GLU A 73 -1.22 -12.13 6.97
N MET A 74 -0.75 -11.84 5.75
CA MET A 74 -1.05 -12.66 4.58
C MET A 74 -0.63 -14.13 4.79
N LYS A 75 0.55 -14.36 5.37
CA LYS A 75 1.02 -15.71 5.69
C LYS A 75 0.16 -16.38 6.75
N ARG A 76 -0.22 -15.64 7.81
CA ARG A 76 -1.10 -16.15 8.87
C ARG A 76 -2.45 -16.59 8.31
N LEU A 77 -3.10 -15.75 7.52
CA LEU A 77 -4.40 -16.05 6.88
C LEU A 77 -4.29 -17.24 5.90
N THR A 78 -3.23 -17.30 5.09
CA THR A 78 -3.06 -18.38 4.11
C THR A 78 -2.75 -19.73 4.78
N ALA A 79 -2.11 -19.71 5.96
CA ALA A 79 -1.79 -20.93 6.72
C ALA A 79 -3.03 -21.59 7.34
N GLU A 80 -4.13 -20.84 7.50
CA GLU A 80 -5.39 -21.30 8.08
C GLU A 80 -6.56 -21.03 7.11
N PRO A 81 -6.72 -21.83 6.04
CA PRO A 81 -7.75 -21.59 5.02
C PRO A 81 -9.18 -21.49 5.58
N GLY A 82 -9.49 -22.22 6.66
CA GLY A 82 -10.80 -22.16 7.30
C GLY A 82 -11.16 -20.79 7.88
N GLU A 83 -10.16 -19.97 8.24
CA GLU A 83 -10.41 -18.58 8.68
C GLU A 83 -10.87 -17.70 7.51
N ILE A 84 -10.28 -17.89 6.32
CA ILE A 84 -10.69 -17.18 5.11
C ILE A 84 -12.12 -17.57 4.74
N ASP A 85 -12.44 -18.86 4.74
CA ASP A 85 -13.80 -19.34 4.42
C ASP A 85 -14.84 -18.77 5.39
N ARG A 86 -14.51 -18.68 6.68
CA ARG A 86 -15.37 -18.06 7.69
C ARG A 86 -15.62 -16.58 7.42
N ILE A 87 -14.57 -15.82 7.11
CA ILE A 87 -14.68 -14.39 6.77
C ILE A 87 -15.52 -14.19 5.51
N LEU A 88 -15.31 -15.05 4.50
CA LEU A 88 -16.07 -15.00 3.24
C LEU A 88 -17.55 -15.34 3.44
N ALA A 89 -17.87 -16.34 4.27
CA ALA A 89 -19.25 -16.71 4.58
C ALA A 89 -19.99 -15.56 5.29
N ASP A 90 -19.39 -14.98 6.32
CA ASP A 90 -19.94 -13.82 7.04
C ASP A 90 -20.09 -12.59 6.13
N GLY A 91 -19.11 -12.34 5.24
CA GLY A 91 -19.21 -11.31 4.21
C GLY A 91 -20.36 -11.54 3.22
N ALA A 92 -20.55 -12.80 2.79
CA ALA A 92 -21.63 -13.18 1.89
C ALA A 92 -23.00 -13.02 2.55
N ASP A 93 -23.15 -13.38 3.82
CA ASP A 93 -24.40 -13.21 4.56
C ASP A 93 -24.78 -11.74 4.71
N ARG A 94 -23.83 -10.86 5.05
CA ARG A 94 -24.07 -9.41 5.07
C ARG A 94 -24.48 -8.86 3.72
N ALA A 95 -23.77 -9.25 2.65
CA ALA A 95 -24.08 -8.81 1.30
C ALA A 95 -25.47 -9.31 0.85
N ALA A 96 -25.81 -10.56 1.18
CA ALA A 96 -27.11 -11.15 0.89
C ALA A 96 -28.23 -10.41 1.64
N HIS A 97 -28.03 -10.08 2.92
CA HIS A 97 -29.01 -9.33 3.70
C HIS A 97 -29.36 -7.97 3.06
N LEU A 98 -28.36 -7.27 2.53
CA LEU A 98 -28.56 -5.98 1.85
C LEU A 98 -29.19 -6.14 0.46
N SER A 99 -28.79 -7.17 -0.29
CA SER A 99 -29.19 -7.33 -1.69
C SER A 99 -30.52 -8.05 -1.88
N ARG A 100 -30.89 -8.98 -1.00
CA ARG A 100 -32.15 -9.73 -1.07
C ARG A 100 -33.40 -8.87 -1.28
N PRO A 101 -33.66 -7.79 -0.49
CA PRO A 101 -34.85 -6.97 -0.70
C PRO A 101 -34.84 -6.25 -2.06
N ILE A 102 -33.68 -5.76 -2.51
CA ILE A 102 -33.53 -5.09 -3.80
C ILE A 102 -33.80 -6.06 -4.95
N VAL A 103 -33.24 -7.27 -4.88
CA VAL A 103 -33.46 -8.31 -5.88
C VAL A 103 -34.92 -8.75 -5.90
N ALA A 104 -35.58 -8.84 -4.74
CA ALA A 104 -37.00 -9.16 -4.65
C ALA A 104 -37.87 -8.09 -5.34
N GLU A 105 -37.63 -6.80 -5.05
CA GLU A 105 -38.33 -5.68 -5.69
C GLU A 105 -38.15 -5.70 -7.22
N VAL A 106 -36.92 -5.88 -7.71
CA VAL A 106 -36.64 -5.98 -9.14
C VAL A 106 -37.38 -7.16 -9.78
N ARG A 107 -37.43 -8.31 -9.10
CA ARG A 107 -38.13 -9.51 -9.59
C ARG A 107 -39.64 -9.29 -9.65
N GLU A 108 -40.21 -8.62 -8.66
CA GLU A 108 -41.63 -8.24 -8.63
C GLU A 108 -41.98 -7.31 -9.80
N ILE A 109 -41.19 -6.25 -10.01
CA ILE A 109 -41.37 -5.29 -11.11
C ILE A 109 -41.33 -6.01 -12.48
N MET A 110 -40.44 -6.98 -12.64
CA MET A 110 -40.29 -7.75 -13.87
C MET A 110 -41.38 -8.81 -14.06
N GLY A 111 -42.24 -9.04 -13.05
CA GLY A 111 -43.31 -10.05 -13.10
C GLY A 111 -42.81 -11.49 -12.95
N PHE A 112 -41.65 -11.70 -12.32
CA PHE A 112 -41.19 -13.05 -11.98
C PHE A 112 -41.99 -13.61 -10.80
N LEU A 113 -42.31 -14.91 -10.85
CA LEU A 113 -42.90 -15.61 -9.71
C LEU A 113 -41.85 -15.72 -8.60
N ASP A 114 -42.23 -15.35 -7.37
CA ASP A 114 -41.34 -15.45 -6.21
C ASP A 114 -41.01 -16.93 -5.95
N PRO A 115 -39.72 -17.33 -5.91
CA PRO A 115 -39.35 -18.73 -5.67
C PRO A 115 -39.43 -19.16 -4.19
N ASN A 116 -40.06 -18.36 -3.32
CA ASN A 116 -40.26 -18.68 -1.90
C ASN A 116 -41.71 -19.03 -1.58
#